data_AF-A0A9P3J9W6-F1
#
_entry.id   AF-A0A9P3J9W6-F1
#
_cell.length_a   1.000
_cell.length_b   1.000
_cell.length_c   1.000
_cell.angle_alpha   90.00
_cell.angle_beta   90.00
_cell.angle_gamma   90.00
#
_symmetry.space_group_name_H-M   'P 1'
#
loop_
_entity.id
_entity.type
_entity.pdbx_description
1 polymer ?
#
loop_
_entity_poly.entity_id
_entity_poly.type
_entity_poly.pdbx_seq_one_letter_code
_entity_poly.pdbx_strand_id
1 'polypeptide(L)'
;LGEAKIFSKLDLHSGYHQVCVADEDIEKTAFRTQYGHFEFLVLPFGLTNAPATFMSMMNDIFRDFLDRFVIVFIDDILIYSKSLDEHFHHIRQVLTRLRQHRLFVKQSKCEFSRSSIPFLGHIISHNQLSMDPSKIKAVQDWKPPTSIKVLQAFLCLANYYRKSIQHFAAITSPLSNLLRNTEGFHWGPDEDKAFEAIKQALTSSPTLALPNPSLPYTIWTDASSVATGAILCQDQGHGLQPLAFDSRKLKPADCNYATHDREMLAIVHAIKKWRCYVHMQPVTVLTDHCTLQHFKTQPQLTPRQARWMEYLEQYVPELKIEYRAGHLNPTDSLTRPPPSQLSAIGTVTRDEKFISKFTKGYWLRWAD
;
A
#
# COMPACT_ATOMS: atom_id res chain seq x y z
N LEU A 1 -11.42 5.95 -19.64
CA LEU A 1 -10.47 6.76 -18.83
C LEU A 1 -9.87 7.96 -19.56
N GLY A 2 -9.31 7.83 -20.77
CA GLY A 2 -8.54 8.89 -21.44
C GLY A 2 -9.18 10.29 -21.47
N GLU A 3 -10.44 10.42 -21.88
CA GLU A 3 -11.09 11.74 -22.01
C GLU A 3 -11.62 12.33 -20.69
N ALA A 4 -11.55 11.61 -19.58
CA ALA A 4 -12.08 12.07 -18.31
C ALA A 4 -11.19 13.18 -17.72
N LYS A 5 -11.82 14.18 -17.11
CA LYS A 5 -11.15 15.33 -16.48
C LYS A 5 -11.37 15.39 -14.97
N ILE A 6 -12.43 14.73 -14.49
CA ILE A 6 -12.88 14.81 -13.10
C ILE A 6 -13.14 13.40 -12.59
N PHE A 7 -12.64 13.15 -11.39
CA PHE A 7 -12.63 11.84 -10.74
C PHE A 7 -13.18 11.95 -9.32
N SER A 8 -13.90 10.92 -8.89
CA SER A 8 -14.31 10.71 -7.50
C SER A 8 -14.05 9.28 -7.09
N LYS A 9 -13.63 9.05 -5.85
CA LYS A 9 -13.39 7.74 -5.25
C LYS A 9 -14.32 7.56 -4.05
N LEU A 10 -15.01 6.42 -3.99
CA LEU A 10 -15.81 5.99 -2.85
C LEU A 10 -15.19 4.75 -2.22
N ASP A 11 -15.16 4.69 -0.88
CA ASP A 11 -14.71 3.52 -0.09
C ASP A 11 -15.92 2.98 0.67
N LEU A 12 -16.25 1.70 0.51
CA LEU A 12 -17.35 1.04 1.21
C LEU A 12 -17.00 0.80 2.69
N HIS A 13 -17.95 1.05 3.59
CA HIS A 13 -17.75 0.88 5.02
C HIS A 13 -17.78 -0.61 5.40
N SER A 14 -16.62 -1.23 5.67
CA SER A 14 -16.56 -2.65 6.04
C SER A 14 -17.30 -3.53 5.00
N GLY A 15 -16.95 -3.39 3.72
CA GLY A 15 -17.71 -3.91 2.58
C GLY A 15 -18.23 -5.34 2.78
N TYR A 16 -17.39 -6.27 3.21
CA TYR A 16 -17.78 -7.66 3.45
C TYR A 16 -18.94 -7.83 4.44
N HIS A 17 -18.94 -7.11 5.56
CA HIS A 17 -20.02 -7.20 6.56
C HIS A 17 -21.38 -6.67 6.05
N GLN A 18 -21.44 -6.09 4.85
CA GLN A 18 -22.68 -5.66 4.22
C GLN A 18 -23.31 -6.75 3.35
N VAL A 19 -22.62 -7.89 3.15
CA VAL A 19 -23.10 -9.02 2.35
C VAL A 19 -23.56 -10.12 3.28
N CYS A 20 -24.77 -10.66 3.10
CA CYS A 20 -25.26 -11.78 3.88
C CYS A 20 -24.58 -13.09 3.47
N VAL A 21 -24.34 -13.98 4.43
CA VAL A 21 -24.00 -15.39 4.15
C VAL A 21 -25.29 -16.11 3.76
N ALA A 22 -25.21 -17.08 2.84
CA ALA A 22 -26.36 -17.91 2.49
C ALA A 22 -26.79 -18.74 3.70
N ASP A 23 -28.10 -18.89 3.93
CA ASP A 23 -28.64 -19.54 5.13
C ASP A 23 -28.07 -20.96 5.36
N GLU A 24 -27.78 -21.69 4.27
CA GLU A 24 -27.18 -23.03 4.29
C GLU A 24 -25.68 -23.06 4.64
N ASP A 25 -24.99 -21.92 4.55
CA ASP A 25 -23.56 -21.78 4.82
C ASP A 25 -23.27 -21.10 6.16
N ILE A 26 -24.28 -20.57 6.87
CA ILE A 26 -24.13 -19.86 8.15
C ILE A 26 -23.39 -20.74 9.17
N GLU A 27 -23.79 -22.01 9.31
CA GLU A 27 -23.17 -22.93 10.28
C GLU A 27 -21.67 -23.16 10.02
N LYS A 28 -21.20 -23.01 8.78
CA LYS A 28 -19.78 -23.17 8.40
C LYS A 28 -18.92 -22.01 8.91
N THR A 29 -19.55 -20.91 9.29
CA THR A 29 -18.89 -19.72 9.86
C THR A 29 -18.83 -19.75 11.40
N ALA A 30 -19.25 -20.87 12.02
CA ALA A 30 -19.31 -20.98 13.47
C ALA A 30 -17.94 -20.82 14.13
N PHE A 31 -17.89 -20.00 15.18
CA PHE A 31 -16.74 -19.81 16.04
C PHE A 31 -17.13 -19.97 17.51
N ARG A 32 -16.17 -20.36 18.35
CA ARG A 32 -16.39 -20.59 19.77
C ARG A 32 -15.76 -19.48 20.60
N THR A 33 -16.51 -18.98 21.57
CA THR A 33 -16.02 -18.11 22.63
C THR A 33 -16.19 -18.79 23.99
N GLN A 34 -15.68 -18.18 25.05
CA GLN A 34 -15.94 -18.63 26.41
C GLN A 34 -17.43 -18.60 26.80
N TYR A 35 -18.26 -17.84 26.06
CA TYR A 35 -19.69 -17.65 26.34
C TYR A 35 -20.60 -18.49 25.45
N GLY A 36 -20.05 -19.29 24.54
CA GLY A 36 -20.83 -20.17 23.67
C GLY A 36 -20.34 -20.20 22.23
N HIS A 37 -21.16 -20.82 21.38
CA HIS A 37 -20.96 -20.89 19.94
C HIS A 37 -21.75 -19.77 19.26
N PHE A 38 -21.09 -19.09 18.33
CA PHE A 38 -21.65 -18.00 17.55
C PHE A 38 -21.37 -18.26 16.08
N GLU A 39 -22.21 -17.71 15.21
CA GLU A 39 -22.11 -17.83 13.76
C GLU A 39 -22.25 -16.46 13.12
N PHE A 40 -21.68 -16.30 11.93
CA PHE A 40 -21.78 -15.06 11.18
C PHE A 40 -22.96 -15.10 10.22
N LEU A 41 -23.84 -14.11 10.34
CA LEU A 41 -24.95 -13.88 9.39
C LEU A 41 -24.51 -13.05 8.17
N VAL A 42 -23.38 -12.36 8.29
CA VAL A 42 -22.79 -11.52 7.24
C VAL A 42 -21.38 -11.99 6.94
N LEU A 43 -20.95 -11.81 5.70
CA LEU A 43 -19.71 -12.36 5.16
C LEU A 43 -18.51 -11.91 6.03
N PRO A 44 -17.93 -12.82 6.82
CA PRO A 44 -16.85 -12.46 7.72
C PRO A 44 -15.55 -12.23 6.94
N PHE A 45 -14.63 -11.50 7.58
CA PHE A 45 -13.26 -11.42 7.13
C PHE A 45 -12.58 -12.80 7.23
N GLY A 46 -11.59 -13.06 6.38
CA GLY A 46 -10.79 -14.31 6.40
C GLY A 46 -11.28 -15.45 5.49
N LEU A 47 -12.52 -15.40 4.97
CA LEU A 47 -12.98 -16.42 4.02
C LEU A 47 -12.29 -16.28 2.65
N THR A 48 -11.73 -17.37 2.13
CA THR A 48 -10.95 -17.40 0.89
C THR A 48 -11.68 -16.82 -0.32
N ASN A 49 -12.99 -17.09 -0.44
CA ASN A 49 -13.81 -16.64 -1.58
C ASN A 49 -14.62 -15.37 -1.29
N ALA A 50 -14.47 -14.74 -0.11
CA ALA A 50 -15.17 -13.50 0.20
C ALA A 50 -14.86 -12.38 -0.81
N PRO A 51 -13.61 -12.14 -1.25
CA PRO A 51 -13.31 -11.10 -2.23
C PRO A 51 -13.94 -11.36 -3.60
N ALA A 52 -13.91 -12.61 -4.08
CA ALA A 52 -14.50 -12.99 -5.37
C ALA A 52 -16.03 -12.82 -5.36
N THR A 53 -16.68 -13.26 -4.28
CA THR A 53 -18.13 -13.10 -4.08
C THR A 53 -18.52 -11.62 -4.06
N PHE A 54 -17.76 -10.80 -3.32
CA PHE A 54 -17.99 -9.37 -3.25
C PHE A 54 -17.81 -8.69 -4.61
N MET A 55 -16.74 -9.03 -5.34
CA MET A 55 -16.51 -8.53 -6.70
C MET A 55 -17.63 -8.91 -7.66
N SER A 56 -18.14 -10.14 -7.59
CA SER A 56 -19.28 -10.58 -8.42
C SER A 56 -20.51 -9.73 -8.14
N MET A 57 -20.88 -9.55 -6.87
CA MET A 57 -22.01 -8.71 -6.46
C MET A 57 -21.84 -7.27 -6.97
N MET A 58 -20.66 -6.68 -6.78
CA MET A 58 -20.41 -5.31 -7.22
C MET A 58 -20.47 -5.17 -8.74
N ASN A 59 -19.94 -6.15 -9.48
CA ASN A 59 -20.03 -6.18 -10.93
C ASN A 59 -21.47 -6.31 -11.42
N ASP A 60 -22.32 -7.06 -10.71
CA ASP A 60 -23.73 -7.19 -11.04
C ASP A 60 -24.52 -5.91 -10.76
N ILE A 61 -24.29 -5.28 -9.60
CA ILE A 61 -24.94 -4.03 -9.20
C ILE A 61 -24.59 -2.88 -10.14
N PHE A 62 -23.33 -2.80 -10.59
CA PHE A 62 -22.81 -1.70 -11.40
C PHE A 62 -22.66 -2.03 -12.89
N ARG A 63 -23.12 -3.20 -13.34
CA ARG A 63 -22.88 -3.75 -14.69
C ARG A 63 -23.07 -2.73 -15.82
N ASP A 64 -24.15 -1.95 -15.75
CA ASP A 64 -24.55 -0.96 -16.73
C ASP A 64 -23.76 0.38 -16.66
N PHE A 65 -22.95 0.56 -15.62
CA PHE A 65 -22.05 1.71 -15.40
C PHE A 65 -20.56 1.36 -15.56
N LEU A 66 -20.20 0.09 -15.41
CA LEU A 66 -18.83 -0.41 -15.58
C LEU A 66 -18.26 -0.01 -16.94
N ASP A 67 -16.99 0.40 -16.93
CA ASP A 67 -16.20 0.83 -18.09
C ASP A 67 -16.76 2.03 -18.89
N ARG A 68 -17.95 2.53 -18.54
CA ARG A 68 -18.54 3.76 -19.09
C ARG A 68 -18.11 4.96 -18.28
N PHE A 69 -18.43 4.96 -16.98
CA PHE A 69 -18.07 6.04 -16.06
C PHE A 69 -17.72 5.55 -14.65
N VAL A 70 -17.76 4.23 -14.41
CA VAL A 70 -17.41 3.59 -13.14
C VAL A 70 -16.38 2.49 -13.35
N ILE A 71 -15.40 2.41 -12.47
CA ILE A 71 -14.53 1.25 -12.29
C ILE A 71 -14.64 0.82 -10.83
N VAL A 72 -14.83 -0.48 -10.60
CA VAL A 72 -14.93 -1.04 -9.25
C VAL A 72 -13.77 -2.00 -9.00
N PHE A 73 -13.17 -1.88 -7.82
CA PHE A 73 -12.21 -2.85 -7.32
C PHE A 73 -12.42 -3.07 -5.82
N ILE A 74 -13.04 -4.20 -5.50
CA ILE A 74 -13.47 -4.61 -4.16
C ILE A 74 -14.23 -3.45 -3.51
N ASP A 75 -13.70 -2.88 -2.43
CA ASP A 75 -14.33 -1.82 -1.64
C ASP A 75 -14.20 -0.42 -2.28
N ASP A 76 -13.34 -0.27 -3.29
CA ASP A 76 -13.02 1.00 -3.94
C ASP A 76 -13.83 1.17 -5.24
N ILE A 77 -14.63 2.24 -5.33
CA ILE A 77 -15.39 2.63 -6.52
C ILE A 77 -14.81 3.92 -7.07
N LEU A 78 -14.30 3.89 -8.30
CA LEU A 78 -13.86 5.07 -9.04
C LEU A 78 -14.97 5.52 -10.00
N ILE A 79 -15.29 6.81 -9.96
CA ILE A 79 -16.21 7.48 -10.87
C ILE A 79 -15.41 8.49 -11.68
N TYR A 80 -15.57 8.50 -13.00
CA TYR A 80 -14.85 9.44 -13.89
C TYR A 80 -15.79 10.07 -14.92
N SER A 81 -15.55 11.33 -15.29
CA SER A 81 -16.43 12.08 -16.20
C SER A 81 -15.69 13.19 -16.94
N LYS A 82 -16.28 13.74 -18.02
CA LYS A 82 -15.65 14.77 -18.86
C LYS A 82 -15.93 16.20 -18.36
N SER A 83 -17.11 16.43 -17.78
CA SER A 83 -17.52 17.74 -17.23
C SER A 83 -18.05 17.61 -15.80
N LEU A 84 -18.09 18.72 -15.06
CA LEU A 84 -18.62 18.74 -13.68
C LEU A 84 -20.11 18.38 -13.63
N ASP A 85 -20.91 18.88 -14.57
CA ASP A 85 -22.36 18.62 -14.62
C ASP A 85 -22.65 17.14 -14.88
N GLU A 86 -21.93 16.53 -15.82
CA GLU A 86 -21.99 15.09 -16.08
C GLU A 86 -21.54 14.31 -14.83
N HIS A 87 -20.47 14.76 -14.17
CA HIS A 87 -19.96 14.12 -12.96
C HIS A 87 -20.98 14.12 -11.82
N PHE A 88 -21.71 15.22 -11.62
CA PHE A 88 -22.80 15.28 -10.66
C PHE A 88 -23.89 14.25 -10.97
N HIS A 89 -24.24 14.08 -12.25
CA HIS A 89 -25.22 13.07 -12.66
C HIS A 89 -24.72 11.65 -12.37
N HIS A 90 -23.47 11.34 -12.72
CA HIS A 90 -22.87 10.03 -12.48
C HIS A 90 -22.75 9.70 -10.99
N ILE A 91 -22.29 10.64 -10.15
CA ILE A 91 -22.26 10.44 -8.68
C ILE A 91 -23.66 10.15 -8.15
N ARG A 92 -24.67 10.90 -8.61
CA ARG A 92 -26.06 10.69 -8.20
C ARG A 92 -26.56 9.30 -8.59
N GLN A 93 -26.25 8.81 -9.79
CA GLN A 93 -26.62 7.47 -10.22
C GLN A 93 -25.96 6.39 -9.37
N VAL A 94 -24.66 6.51 -9.11
CA VAL A 94 -23.90 5.55 -8.28
C VAL A 94 -24.44 5.51 -6.86
N LEU A 95 -24.62 6.65 -6.20
CA LEU A 95 -25.15 6.68 -4.83
C LEU A 95 -26.61 6.22 -4.76
N THR A 96 -27.41 6.46 -5.79
CA THR A 96 -28.78 5.94 -5.85
C THR A 96 -28.78 4.42 -5.92
N ARG A 97 -27.89 3.84 -6.74
CA ARG A 97 -27.72 2.38 -6.86
C ARG A 97 -27.24 1.78 -5.53
N LEU A 98 -26.23 2.37 -4.90
CA LEU A 98 -25.78 1.96 -3.56
C LEU A 98 -26.93 1.97 -2.54
N ARG A 99 -27.74 3.03 -2.54
CA ARG A 99 -28.90 3.14 -1.63
C ARG A 99 -29.96 2.07 -1.91
N GLN A 100 -30.23 1.74 -3.17
CA GLN A 100 -31.18 0.67 -3.54
C GLN A 100 -30.73 -0.69 -3.01
N HIS A 101 -29.44 -0.98 -3.09
CA HIS A 101 -28.84 -2.23 -2.60
C HIS A 101 -28.40 -2.15 -1.12
N ARG A 102 -28.74 -1.07 -0.41
CA ARG A 102 -28.38 -0.84 1.01
C ARG A 102 -26.88 -0.96 1.29
N LEU A 103 -26.05 -0.53 0.34
CA LEU A 103 -24.61 -0.45 0.50
C LEU A 103 -24.19 0.93 1.04
N PHE A 104 -23.36 0.93 2.07
CA PHE A 104 -22.93 2.11 2.82
C PHE A 104 -21.47 2.44 2.52
N VAL A 105 -21.22 3.73 2.27
CA VAL A 105 -19.87 4.27 2.02
C VAL A 105 -19.35 5.04 3.23
N LYS A 106 -18.04 4.97 3.46
CA LYS A 106 -17.37 5.67 4.56
C LYS A 106 -16.92 7.05 4.11
N GLN A 107 -17.71 8.08 4.43
CA GLN A 107 -17.47 9.47 4.00
C GLN A 107 -16.04 9.97 4.25
N SER A 108 -15.47 9.62 5.41
CA SER A 108 -14.14 10.09 5.82
C SER A 108 -13.01 9.65 4.88
N LYS A 109 -13.25 8.62 4.06
CA LYS A 109 -12.31 8.09 3.07
C LYS A 109 -12.72 8.35 1.62
N CYS A 110 -13.89 8.96 1.38
CA CYS A 110 -14.32 9.31 0.03
C CYS A 110 -13.65 10.61 -0.42
N GLU A 111 -13.33 10.67 -1.71
CA GLU A 111 -12.78 11.86 -2.36
C GLU A 111 -13.66 12.23 -3.55
N PHE A 112 -14.03 13.50 -3.67
CA PHE A 112 -14.98 13.96 -4.68
C PHE A 112 -14.40 15.03 -5.60
N SER A 113 -14.77 14.96 -6.87
CA SER A 113 -14.55 15.99 -7.90
C SER A 113 -13.11 16.49 -8.00
N ARG A 114 -12.14 15.57 -7.99
CA ARG A 114 -10.71 15.88 -8.14
C ARG A 114 -10.28 15.81 -9.60
N SER A 115 -9.31 16.62 -9.98
CA SER A 115 -8.66 16.57 -11.30
C SER A 115 -7.64 15.42 -11.41
N SER A 116 -7.17 14.93 -10.27
CA SER A 116 -6.33 13.74 -10.16
C SER A 116 -6.64 12.98 -8.87
N ILE A 117 -6.63 11.66 -8.92
CA ILE A 117 -6.98 10.82 -7.76
C ILE A 117 -6.09 9.57 -7.69
N PRO A 118 -5.63 9.17 -6.49
CA PRO A 118 -4.95 7.89 -6.34
C PRO A 118 -5.96 6.74 -6.42
N PHE A 119 -5.74 5.81 -7.34
CA PHE A 119 -6.55 4.62 -7.52
C PHE A 119 -5.67 3.43 -7.89
N LEU A 120 -5.78 2.33 -7.16
CA LEU A 120 -5.00 1.10 -7.36
C LEU A 120 -3.47 1.30 -7.50
N GLY A 121 -2.90 2.22 -6.73
CA GLY A 121 -1.45 2.49 -6.74
C GLY A 121 -0.96 3.34 -7.92
N HIS A 122 -1.88 3.91 -8.70
CA HIS A 122 -1.60 4.88 -9.74
C HIS A 122 -2.29 6.21 -9.43
N ILE A 123 -1.71 7.33 -9.88
CA ILE A 123 -2.44 8.58 -9.97
C ILE A 123 -3.10 8.61 -11.34
N ILE A 124 -4.41 8.68 -11.33
CA ILE A 124 -5.22 8.91 -12.51
C ILE A 124 -5.42 10.41 -12.64
N SER A 125 -4.97 10.99 -13.75
CA SER A 125 -5.23 12.38 -14.16
C SER A 125 -5.68 12.42 -15.62
N HIS A 126 -6.05 13.61 -16.11
CA HIS A 126 -6.53 13.78 -17.48
C HIS A 126 -5.49 13.26 -18.50
N ASN A 127 -5.87 12.24 -19.29
CA ASN A 127 -5.00 11.56 -20.27
C ASN A 127 -3.65 11.07 -19.72
N GLN A 128 -3.51 10.91 -18.41
CA GLN A 128 -2.26 10.55 -17.78
C GLN A 128 -2.53 9.52 -16.69
N LEU A 129 -1.87 8.38 -16.83
CA LEU A 129 -1.72 7.41 -15.76
C LEU A 129 -0.27 7.52 -15.29
N SER A 130 -0.05 8.21 -14.19
CA SER A 130 1.27 8.31 -13.58
C SER A 130 1.37 7.30 -12.44
N MET A 131 2.58 6.83 -12.18
CA MET A 131 2.83 6.08 -10.95
C MET A 131 2.57 7.00 -9.76
N ASP A 132 1.92 6.47 -8.73
CA ASP A 132 1.71 7.22 -7.51
C ASP A 132 3.07 7.63 -6.92
N PRO A 133 3.38 8.94 -6.77
CA PRO A 133 4.63 9.41 -6.19
C PRO A 133 4.83 8.88 -4.77
N SER A 134 3.78 8.44 -4.07
CA SER A 134 3.89 7.74 -2.79
C SER A 134 4.72 6.45 -2.84
N LYS A 135 4.95 5.88 -4.04
CA LYS A 135 5.82 4.72 -4.29
C LYS A 135 7.30 5.06 -4.32
N ILE A 136 7.67 6.30 -4.62
CA ILE A 136 9.07 6.73 -4.75
C ILE A 136 9.46 7.75 -3.68
N LYS A 137 8.46 8.29 -2.97
CA LYS A 137 8.61 9.32 -1.96
C LYS A 137 9.63 8.97 -0.87
N ALA A 138 9.69 7.71 -0.45
CA ALA A 138 10.68 7.27 0.54
C ALA A 138 12.13 7.49 0.09
N VAL A 139 12.40 7.35 -1.21
CA VAL A 139 13.72 7.59 -1.81
C VAL A 139 13.91 9.07 -2.16
N GLN A 140 12.85 9.75 -2.65
CA GLN A 140 12.92 11.18 -3.00
C GLN A 140 13.13 12.10 -1.79
N ASP A 141 12.44 11.82 -0.69
CA ASP A 141 12.52 12.63 0.54
C ASP A 141 13.76 12.29 1.40
N TRP A 142 14.63 11.40 0.90
CA TRP A 142 15.85 11.02 1.60
C TRP A 142 16.80 12.22 1.68
N LYS A 143 17.17 12.58 2.92
CA LYS A 143 18.12 13.66 3.24
C LYS A 143 19.57 13.21 3.05
N PRO A 144 20.50 14.11 2.72
CA PRO A 144 21.92 13.80 2.70
C PRO A 144 22.38 13.06 3.97
N PRO A 145 23.05 11.90 3.84
CA PRO A 145 23.63 11.16 4.96
C PRO A 145 24.51 12.05 5.85
N THR A 146 24.30 11.98 7.17
CA THR A 146 25.10 12.71 8.16
C THR A 146 26.14 11.84 8.87
N SER A 147 26.19 10.55 8.54
CA SER A 147 27.14 9.60 9.13
C SER A 147 27.48 8.48 8.16
N ILE A 148 28.65 7.86 8.38
CA ILE A 148 29.13 6.71 7.59
C ILE A 148 28.10 5.57 7.60
N LYS A 149 27.46 5.29 8.74
CA LYS A 149 26.45 4.22 8.84
C LYS A 149 25.24 4.48 7.94
N VAL A 150 24.73 5.70 7.91
CA VAL A 150 23.59 6.08 7.06
C VAL A 150 24.00 6.05 5.59
N LEU A 151 25.23 6.48 5.27
CA LEU A 151 25.77 6.42 3.92
C LEU A 151 25.94 4.97 3.42
N GLN A 152 26.45 4.06 4.27
CA GLN A 152 26.56 2.64 3.96
C GLN A 152 25.20 2.00 3.68
N ALA A 153 24.18 2.35 4.45
CA ALA A 153 22.83 1.85 4.26
C ALA A 153 22.24 2.32 2.90
N PHE A 154 22.39 3.61 2.58
CA PHE A 154 22.00 4.16 1.28
C PHE A 154 22.75 3.49 0.11
N LEU A 155 24.06 3.32 0.23
CA LEU A 155 24.87 2.66 -0.79
C LEU A 155 24.55 1.17 -0.92
N CYS A 156 24.11 0.47 0.13
CA CYS A 156 23.63 -0.91 0.03
C CYS A 156 22.39 -1.00 -0.87
N LEU A 157 21.40 -0.12 -0.66
CA LEU A 157 20.22 -0.04 -1.52
C LEU A 157 20.60 0.25 -2.97
N ALA A 158 21.45 1.25 -3.18
CA ALA A 158 21.91 1.63 -4.50
C ALA A 158 22.70 0.49 -5.18
N ASN A 159 23.55 -0.23 -4.43
CA ASN A 159 24.28 -1.40 -4.93
C ASN A 159 23.37 -2.56 -5.31
N TYR A 160 22.30 -2.80 -4.55
CA TYR A 160 21.34 -3.85 -4.87
C TYR A 160 20.72 -3.62 -6.27
N TYR A 161 20.43 -2.36 -6.61
CA TYR A 161 19.91 -1.97 -7.93
C TYR A 161 20.97 -1.52 -8.94
N ARG A 162 22.26 -1.78 -8.68
CA ARG A 162 23.39 -1.37 -9.53
C ARG A 162 23.22 -1.76 -11.01
N LYS A 163 22.61 -2.92 -11.29
CA LYS A 163 22.39 -3.42 -12.66
C LYS A 163 21.47 -2.52 -13.48
N SER A 164 20.56 -1.79 -12.84
CA SER A 164 19.60 -0.89 -13.49
C SER A 164 20.10 0.54 -13.62
N ILE A 165 21.18 0.90 -12.93
CA ILE A 165 21.74 2.26 -12.90
C ILE A 165 22.94 2.34 -13.86
N GLN A 166 22.78 3.08 -14.95
CA GLN A 166 23.87 3.33 -15.90
C GLN A 166 24.99 4.14 -15.24
N HIS A 167 26.25 3.80 -15.55
CA HIS A 167 27.44 4.47 -15.00
C HIS A 167 27.54 4.49 -13.47
N PHE A 168 26.91 3.53 -12.78
CA PHE A 168 26.85 3.45 -11.31
C PHE A 168 28.20 3.67 -10.61
N ALA A 169 29.27 3.04 -11.10
CA ALA A 169 30.60 3.15 -10.47
C ALA A 169 31.16 4.59 -10.55
N ALA A 170 30.89 5.31 -11.63
CA ALA A 170 31.31 6.70 -11.77
C ALA A 170 30.49 7.62 -10.85
N ILE A 171 29.17 7.40 -10.79
CA ILE A 171 28.24 8.19 -9.96
C ILE A 171 28.52 7.96 -8.46
N THR A 172 28.82 6.73 -8.05
CA THR A 172 29.02 6.37 -6.63
C THR A 172 30.46 6.55 -6.14
N SER A 173 31.39 6.90 -7.02
CA SER A 173 32.81 7.09 -6.68
C SER A 173 33.02 8.13 -5.57
N PRO A 174 32.42 9.35 -5.62
CA PRO A 174 32.58 10.33 -4.54
C PRO A 174 32.10 9.80 -3.18
N LEU A 175 30.95 9.11 -3.18
CA LEU A 175 30.36 8.53 -1.97
C LEU A 175 31.15 7.33 -1.43
N SER A 176 31.74 6.52 -2.31
CA SER A 176 32.57 5.38 -1.93
C SER A 176 33.91 5.82 -1.32
N ASN A 177 34.44 6.96 -1.76
CA ASN A 177 35.64 7.56 -1.19
C ASN A 177 35.42 8.05 0.25
N LEU A 178 34.23 8.57 0.57
CA LEU A 178 33.86 8.92 1.95
C LEU A 178 33.86 7.73 2.90
N LEU A 179 33.61 6.50 2.41
CA LEU A 179 33.68 5.30 3.24
C LEU A 179 35.11 4.88 3.57
N ARG A 180 36.08 5.32 2.77
CA ARG A 180 37.51 4.98 2.92
C ARG A 180 38.29 6.02 3.70
N ASN A 181 37.74 7.22 3.86
CA ASN A 181 38.48 8.34 4.42
C ASN A 181 38.59 8.24 5.95
N THR A 182 39.83 8.27 6.46
CA THR A 182 40.15 8.22 7.89
C THR A 182 40.15 9.60 8.56
N GLU A 183 40.13 10.69 7.79
CA GLU A 183 40.27 12.07 8.30
C GLU A 183 38.95 12.72 8.74
N GLY A 184 37.80 12.06 8.53
CA GLY A 184 36.49 12.55 8.97
C GLY A 184 35.41 12.47 7.88
N PHE A 185 34.14 12.55 8.30
CA PHE A 185 32.99 12.55 7.39
C PHE A 185 32.72 13.98 6.90
N HIS A 186 33.21 14.31 5.70
CA HIS A 186 33.01 15.62 5.07
C HIS A 186 32.06 15.50 3.88
N TRP A 187 30.93 16.19 3.93
CA TRP A 187 29.93 16.18 2.86
C TRP A 187 30.05 17.46 2.02
N GLY A 188 30.36 17.31 0.74
CA GLY A 188 30.60 18.42 -0.19
C GLY A 188 29.64 18.44 -1.38
N PRO A 189 29.85 19.37 -2.33
CA PRO A 189 28.98 19.55 -3.48
C PRO A 189 29.03 18.39 -4.48
N ASP A 190 30.14 17.64 -4.53
CA ASP A 190 30.26 16.49 -5.43
C ASP A 190 29.56 15.25 -4.87
N GLU A 191 29.52 15.10 -3.54
CA GLU A 191 28.72 14.09 -2.85
C GLU A 191 27.22 14.38 -2.94
N ASP A 192 26.80 15.65 -2.83
CA ASP A 192 25.41 16.06 -3.06
C ASP A 192 24.96 15.73 -4.49
N LYS A 193 25.78 16.04 -5.50
CA LYS A 193 25.48 15.68 -6.90
C LYS A 193 25.37 14.17 -7.09
N ALA A 194 26.30 13.41 -6.52
CA ALA A 194 26.27 11.94 -6.58
C ALA A 194 25.02 11.37 -5.89
N PHE A 195 24.66 11.91 -4.72
CA PHE A 195 23.49 11.49 -3.95
C PHE A 195 22.19 11.74 -4.71
N GLU A 196 22.00 12.94 -5.26
CA GLU A 196 20.81 13.27 -6.05
C GLU A 196 20.77 12.50 -7.37
N ALA A 197 21.90 12.27 -8.03
CA ALA A 197 21.95 11.44 -9.23
C ALA A 197 21.51 9.98 -8.95
N ILE A 198 21.90 9.40 -7.82
CA ILE A 198 21.45 8.05 -7.41
C ILE A 198 19.96 8.05 -7.08
N LYS A 199 19.45 9.07 -6.36
CA LYS A 199 18.01 9.20 -6.09
C LYS A 199 17.21 9.30 -7.38
N GLN A 200 17.66 10.10 -8.34
CA GLN A 200 17.04 10.18 -9.65
C GLN A 200 17.10 8.84 -10.39
N ALA A 201 18.23 8.14 -10.38
CA ALA A 201 18.36 6.83 -11.03
C ALA A 201 17.47 5.73 -10.39
N LEU A 202 17.29 5.76 -9.07
CA LEU A 202 16.41 4.83 -8.34
C LEU A 202 14.92 5.13 -8.58
N THR A 203 14.58 6.39 -8.89
CA THR A 203 13.20 6.85 -9.06
C THR A 203 12.77 7.03 -10.53
N SER A 204 13.71 6.87 -11.47
CA SER A 204 13.46 6.91 -12.92
C SER A 204 13.35 5.51 -13.52
N SER A 205 12.67 5.43 -14.66
CA SER A 205 12.71 4.25 -15.53
C SER A 205 14.12 4.14 -16.12
N PRO A 206 14.81 2.98 -16.07
CA PRO A 206 14.29 1.60 -16.05
C PRO A 206 14.29 0.90 -14.68
N THR A 207 14.62 1.58 -13.58
CA THR A 207 14.73 0.92 -12.26
C THR A 207 13.38 0.49 -11.71
N LEU A 208 12.32 1.28 -11.91
CA LEU A 208 10.96 0.91 -11.53
C LEU A 208 10.28 0.13 -12.66
N ALA A 209 10.09 -1.17 -12.47
CA ALA A 209 9.38 -2.00 -13.44
C ALA A 209 7.87 -1.71 -13.41
N LEU A 210 7.19 -1.91 -14.54
CA LEU A 210 5.72 -1.89 -14.57
C LEU A 210 5.20 -3.22 -14.03
N PRO A 211 4.22 -3.23 -13.12
CA PRO A 211 3.71 -4.48 -12.56
C PRO A 211 3.05 -5.35 -13.63
N ASN A 212 3.36 -6.64 -13.63
CA ASN A 212 2.70 -7.66 -14.43
C ASN A 212 1.78 -8.50 -13.54
N PRO A 213 0.44 -8.41 -13.67
CA PRO A 213 -0.50 -9.15 -12.83
C PRO A 213 -0.43 -10.68 -12.95
N SER A 214 0.27 -11.22 -13.95
CA SER A 214 0.38 -12.67 -14.16
C SER A 214 1.58 -13.29 -13.43
N LEU A 215 2.41 -12.46 -12.77
CA LEU A 215 3.63 -12.89 -12.09
C LEU A 215 3.52 -12.64 -10.59
N PRO A 216 4.10 -13.51 -9.74
CA PRO A 216 4.06 -13.35 -8.30
C PRO A 216 4.82 -12.10 -7.84
N TYR A 217 4.44 -11.58 -6.67
CA TYR A 217 5.12 -10.42 -6.07
C TYR A 217 6.06 -10.86 -4.95
N THR A 218 7.14 -10.11 -4.76
CA THR A 218 8.05 -10.27 -3.64
C THR A 218 8.11 -8.97 -2.84
N ILE A 219 7.97 -9.03 -1.52
CA ILE A 219 8.08 -7.87 -0.65
C ILE A 219 9.27 -8.06 0.26
N TRP A 220 10.23 -7.14 0.21
CA TRP A 220 11.21 -7.00 1.27
C TRP A 220 10.62 -6.17 2.40
N THR A 221 10.85 -6.57 3.65
CA THR A 221 10.45 -5.80 4.83
C THR A 221 11.58 -5.75 5.85
N ASP A 222 11.60 -4.66 6.60
CA ASP A 222 12.44 -4.49 7.80
C ASP A 222 11.76 -3.53 8.79
N ALA A 223 12.07 -3.65 10.08
CA ALA A 223 11.60 -2.75 11.10
C ALA A 223 12.67 -2.36 12.13
N SER A 224 12.91 -1.05 12.27
CA SER A 224 13.73 -0.51 13.35
C SER A 224 12.88 -0.15 14.59
N SER A 225 13.51 0.43 15.62
CA SER A 225 12.80 1.02 16.76
C SER A 225 12.05 2.31 16.42
N VAL A 226 12.28 2.87 15.22
CA VAL A 226 11.79 4.19 14.84
C VAL A 226 10.90 4.14 13.59
N ALA A 227 11.17 3.23 12.65
CA ALA A 227 10.47 3.18 11.38
C ALA A 227 10.40 1.75 10.81
N THR A 228 9.43 1.53 9.93
CA THR A 228 9.30 0.32 9.10
C THR A 228 9.58 0.67 7.65
N GLY A 229 10.25 -0.22 6.94
CA GLY A 229 10.61 -0.07 5.53
C GLY A 229 10.14 -1.27 4.75
N ALA A 230 9.69 -1.03 3.52
CA ALA A 230 9.30 -2.10 2.62
C ALA A 230 9.66 -1.77 1.17
N ILE A 231 9.95 -2.81 0.39
CA ILE A 231 10.13 -2.69 -1.06
C ILE A 231 9.29 -3.76 -1.73
N LEU A 232 8.36 -3.34 -2.59
CA LEU A 232 7.64 -4.22 -3.48
C LEU A 232 8.49 -4.48 -4.71
N CYS A 233 8.69 -5.74 -5.03
CA CYS A 233 9.45 -6.20 -6.19
C CYS A 233 8.68 -7.24 -6.99
N GLN A 234 9.11 -7.45 -8.23
CA GLN A 234 8.65 -8.54 -9.08
C GLN A 234 9.81 -9.01 -9.96
N ASP A 235 9.90 -10.32 -10.18
CA ASP A 235 10.84 -10.89 -11.15
C ASP A 235 10.15 -11.06 -12.50
N GLN A 236 10.61 -10.33 -13.52
CA GLN A 236 10.08 -10.39 -14.88
C GLN A 236 11.05 -11.07 -15.86
N GLY A 237 11.96 -11.91 -15.35
CA GLY A 237 12.98 -12.60 -16.14
C GLY A 237 14.36 -11.93 -16.12
N HIS A 238 14.50 -10.83 -15.38
CA HIS A 238 15.76 -10.10 -15.19
C HIS A 238 16.18 -10.01 -13.71
N GLY A 239 15.56 -10.83 -12.84
CA GLY A 239 15.71 -10.78 -11.40
C GLY A 239 14.71 -9.81 -10.75
N LEU A 240 14.76 -9.72 -9.41
CA LEU A 240 13.85 -8.88 -8.63
C LEU A 240 14.03 -7.39 -8.93
N GLN A 241 13.08 -6.82 -9.65
CA GLN A 241 13.03 -5.39 -9.96
C GLN A 241 12.03 -4.69 -9.02
N PRO A 242 12.35 -3.49 -8.50
CA PRO A 242 11.47 -2.77 -7.61
C PRO A 242 10.29 -2.18 -8.38
N LEU A 243 9.11 -2.25 -7.77
CA LEU A 243 7.86 -1.65 -8.22
C LEU A 243 7.46 -0.46 -7.35
N ALA A 244 7.78 -0.51 -6.05
CA ALA A 244 7.50 0.56 -5.11
C ALA A 244 8.39 0.46 -3.86
N PHE A 245 8.69 1.61 -3.27
CA PHE A 245 9.38 1.77 -2.00
C PHE A 245 8.41 2.38 -0.98
N ASP A 246 8.50 1.94 0.27
CA ASP A 246 7.77 2.51 1.38
C ASP A 246 8.66 2.64 2.61
N SER A 247 8.49 3.75 3.32
CA SER A 247 9.08 3.97 4.63
C SER A 247 8.07 4.74 5.48
N ARG A 248 7.81 4.23 6.67
CA ARG A 248 6.83 4.79 7.60
C ARG A 248 7.43 4.88 8.99
N LYS A 249 7.33 6.05 9.61
CA LYS A 249 7.62 6.21 11.04
C LYS A 249 6.62 5.41 11.89
N LEU A 250 7.14 4.69 12.87
CA LEU A 250 6.34 4.07 13.92
C LEU A 250 5.62 5.15 14.75
N LYS A 251 4.36 4.88 15.10
CA LYS A 251 3.64 5.70 16.08
C LYS A 251 4.19 5.43 17.48
N PRO A 252 4.01 6.33 18.47
CA PRO A 252 4.48 6.09 19.84
C PRO A 252 4.03 4.73 20.41
N ALA A 253 2.80 4.31 20.10
CA ALA A 253 2.30 3.00 20.49
C ALA A 253 3.04 1.84 19.80
N ASP A 254 3.38 2.00 18.52
CA ASP A 254 4.08 0.99 17.72
C ASP A 254 5.57 0.86 18.15
N CYS A 255 6.19 1.95 18.61
CA CYS A 255 7.55 1.95 19.15
C CYS A 255 7.69 1.05 20.39
N ASN A 256 6.61 0.90 21.16
CA ASN A 256 6.58 0.07 22.37
C ASN A 256 6.42 -1.43 22.06
N TYR A 257 6.28 -1.82 20.78
CA TYR A 257 6.13 -3.22 20.41
C TYR A 257 7.48 -3.94 20.49
N ALA A 258 7.42 -5.23 20.88
CA ALA A 258 8.57 -6.11 20.78
C ALA A 258 9.07 -6.18 19.34
N THR A 259 10.36 -6.47 19.12
CA THR A 259 10.97 -6.50 17.79
C THR A 259 10.20 -7.39 16.82
N HIS A 260 9.80 -8.60 17.25
CA HIS A 260 8.97 -9.51 16.46
C HIS A 260 7.66 -8.87 15.95
N ASP A 261 6.97 -8.13 16.82
CA ASP A 261 5.71 -7.46 16.46
C ASP A 261 5.94 -6.23 15.58
N ARG A 262 7.10 -5.57 15.67
CA ARG A 262 7.48 -4.46 14.77
C ARG A 262 7.78 -4.96 13.37
N GLU A 263 8.51 -6.07 13.25
CA GLU A 263 8.77 -6.73 11.98
C GLU A 263 7.47 -7.21 11.32
N MET A 264 6.60 -7.85 12.10
CA MET A 264 5.28 -8.26 11.60
C MET A 264 4.41 -7.06 11.20
N LEU A 265 4.48 -5.95 11.93
CA LEU A 265 3.79 -4.71 11.56
C LEU A 265 4.28 -4.17 10.22
N ALA A 266 5.57 -4.29 9.89
CA ALA A 266 6.11 -3.88 8.59
C ALA A 266 5.46 -4.69 7.45
N ILE A 267 5.34 -6.02 7.62
CA ILE A 267 4.67 -6.91 6.66
C ILE A 267 3.21 -6.51 6.45
N VAL A 268 2.46 -6.39 7.55
CA VAL A 268 1.05 -6.04 7.50
C VAL A 268 0.85 -4.65 6.91
N HIS A 269 1.75 -3.70 7.19
CA HIS A 269 1.69 -2.36 6.62
C HIS A 269 1.94 -2.37 5.11
N ALA A 270 2.96 -3.08 4.64
CA ALA A 270 3.30 -3.20 3.23
C ALA A 270 2.14 -3.80 2.43
N ILE A 271 1.55 -4.90 2.92
CA ILE A 271 0.41 -5.57 2.27
C ILE A 271 -0.82 -4.67 2.28
N LYS A 272 -1.08 -3.92 3.36
CA LYS A 272 -2.15 -2.91 3.39
C LYS A 272 -1.93 -1.81 2.36
N LYS A 273 -0.71 -1.28 2.27
CA LYS A 273 -0.37 -0.19 1.35
C LYS A 273 -0.50 -0.62 -0.10
N TRP A 274 -0.04 -1.82 -0.43
CA TRP A 274 0.00 -2.35 -1.78
C TRP A 274 -1.10 -3.37 -2.07
N ARG A 275 -2.21 -3.33 -1.32
CA ARG A 275 -3.37 -4.22 -1.49
C ARG A 275 -3.81 -4.32 -2.95
N CYS A 276 -3.78 -3.23 -3.70
CA CYS A 276 -4.11 -3.21 -5.13
C CYS A 276 -3.24 -4.11 -6.03
N TYR A 277 -1.99 -4.40 -5.63
CA TYR A 277 -1.09 -5.29 -6.37
C TYR A 277 -1.15 -6.72 -5.86
N VAL A 278 -1.17 -6.89 -4.53
CA VAL A 278 -0.96 -8.21 -3.91
C VAL A 278 -2.24 -8.99 -3.66
N HIS A 279 -3.41 -8.36 -3.87
CA HIS A 279 -4.68 -9.00 -3.56
C HIS A 279 -4.90 -10.28 -4.37
N MET A 280 -5.10 -11.41 -3.68
CA MET A 280 -5.29 -12.75 -4.27
C MET A 280 -4.15 -13.16 -5.20
N GLN A 281 -2.96 -12.58 -5.02
CA GLN A 281 -1.75 -12.94 -5.75
C GLN A 281 -0.82 -13.77 -4.86
N PRO A 282 -0.02 -14.67 -5.42
CA PRO A 282 1.06 -15.31 -4.67
C PRO A 282 2.10 -14.26 -4.27
N VAL A 283 2.41 -14.18 -2.97
CA VAL A 283 3.38 -13.22 -2.45
C VAL A 283 4.39 -13.90 -1.56
N THR A 284 5.66 -13.58 -1.80
CA THR A 284 6.76 -13.96 -0.93
C THR A 284 7.27 -12.74 -0.18
N VAL A 285 7.28 -12.79 1.15
CA VAL A 285 7.87 -11.76 2.00
C VAL A 285 9.26 -12.20 2.43
N LEU A 286 10.24 -11.33 2.24
CA LEU A 286 11.64 -11.51 2.64
C LEU A 286 11.92 -10.62 3.85
N THR A 287 12.28 -11.23 4.97
CA THR A 287 12.59 -10.55 6.25
C THR A 287 13.87 -11.13 6.86
N ASP A 288 14.56 -10.34 7.67
CA ASP A 288 15.71 -10.79 8.46
C ASP A 288 15.31 -11.32 9.85
N HIS A 289 14.01 -11.48 10.11
CA HIS A 289 13.49 -12.05 11.35
C HIS A 289 13.03 -13.50 11.15
N CYS A 290 13.92 -14.46 11.47
CA CYS A 290 13.70 -15.89 11.20
C CYS A 290 12.41 -16.47 11.83
N THR A 291 12.02 -16.01 13.02
CA THR A 291 10.84 -16.51 13.72
C THR A 291 9.52 -16.22 12.99
N LEU A 292 9.47 -15.19 12.13
CA LEU A 292 8.27 -14.86 11.35
C LEU A 292 7.95 -15.90 10.28
N GLN A 293 8.91 -16.74 9.88
CA GLN A 293 8.64 -17.85 8.94
C GLN A 293 7.58 -18.81 9.49
N HIS A 294 7.50 -18.94 10.81
CA HIS A 294 6.58 -19.84 11.50
C HIS A 294 5.28 -19.16 11.94
N PHE A 295 5.06 -17.89 11.58
CA PHE A 295 3.92 -17.11 12.04
C PHE A 295 2.58 -17.79 11.75
N LYS A 296 2.39 -18.35 10.55
CA LYS A 296 1.16 -19.07 10.16
C LYS A 296 0.94 -20.37 10.94
N THR A 297 2.01 -21.01 11.41
CA THR A 297 1.96 -22.30 12.11
C THR A 297 2.00 -22.15 13.63
N GLN A 298 2.06 -20.91 14.13
CA GLN A 298 2.22 -20.66 15.56
C GLN A 298 0.92 -21.01 16.32
N PRO A 299 0.99 -21.87 17.36
CA PRO A 299 -0.20 -22.38 18.03
C PRO A 299 -0.91 -21.33 18.91
N GLN A 300 -0.19 -20.33 19.40
CA GLN A 300 -0.74 -19.26 20.22
C GLN A 300 -0.38 -17.91 19.65
N LEU A 301 -1.38 -17.16 19.20
CA LEU A 301 -1.23 -15.80 18.71
C LEU A 301 -1.75 -14.84 19.77
N THR A 302 -1.08 -13.69 19.92
CA THR A 302 -1.66 -12.59 20.69
C THR A 302 -2.91 -12.06 19.96
N PRO A 303 -3.86 -11.39 20.65
CA PRO A 303 -5.03 -10.80 19.98
C PRO A 303 -4.69 -9.85 18.82
N ARG A 304 -3.52 -9.20 18.88
CA ARG A 304 -3.01 -8.36 17.79
C ARG A 304 -2.58 -9.19 16.58
N GLN A 305 -1.79 -10.24 16.83
CA GLN A 305 -1.30 -11.14 15.80
C GLN A 305 -2.45 -11.89 15.12
N ALA A 306 -3.47 -12.32 15.88
CA ALA A 306 -4.67 -12.95 15.32
C ALA A 306 -5.39 -12.03 14.31
N ARG A 307 -5.61 -10.76 14.67
CA ARG A 307 -6.20 -9.75 13.75
C ARG A 307 -5.34 -9.51 12.51
N TRP A 308 -4.03 -9.60 12.65
CA TRP A 308 -3.12 -9.48 11.51
C TRP A 308 -3.18 -10.71 10.61
N MET A 309 -3.24 -11.91 11.19
CA MET A 309 -3.38 -13.16 10.45
C MET A 309 -4.67 -13.19 9.64
N GLU A 310 -5.80 -12.86 10.27
CA GLU A 310 -7.11 -12.76 9.59
C GLU A 310 -7.07 -11.80 8.40
N TYR A 311 -6.42 -10.64 8.56
CA TYR A 311 -6.20 -9.71 7.46
C TYR A 311 -5.33 -10.32 6.36
N LEU A 312 -4.20 -10.96 6.71
CA LEU A 312 -3.27 -11.51 5.73
C LEU A 312 -3.88 -12.68 4.94
N GLU A 313 -4.56 -13.60 5.60
CA GLU A 313 -5.22 -14.75 4.96
C GLU A 313 -6.31 -14.29 3.98
N GLN A 314 -7.01 -13.22 4.32
CA GLN A 314 -8.03 -12.65 3.45
C GLN A 314 -7.46 -12.07 2.15
N TYR A 315 -6.39 -11.28 2.25
CA TYR A 315 -5.89 -10.52 1.10
C TYR A 315 -4.81 -11.25 0.32
N VAL A 316 -4.03 -12.11 0.99
CA VAL A 316 -2.87 -12.80 0.44
C VAL A 316 -2.86 -14.25 0.99
N PRO A 317 -3.81 -15.10 0.56
CA PRO A 317 -3.91 -16.46 1.07
C PRO A 317 -2.60 -17.24 0.83
N GLU A 318 -2.00 -17.05 -0.34
CA GLU A 318 -0.70 -17.62 -0.74
C GLU A 318 0.51 -16.78 -0.28
N LEU A 319 0.46 -16.27 0.96
CA LEU A 319 1.60 -15.61 1.58
C LEU A 319 2.65 -16.63 2.05
N LYS A 320 3.89 -16.49 1.58
CA LYS A 320 5.08 -17.18 2.10
C LYS A 320 6.00 -16.17 2.78
N ILE A 321 6.54 -16.50 3.95
CA ILE A 321 7.51 -15.67 4.66
C ILE A 321 8.85 -16.43 4.67
N GLU A 322 9.88 -15.84 4.09
CA GLU A 322 11.21 -16.41 4.00
C GLU A 322 12.25 -15.54 4.71
N TYR A 323 13.13 -16.20 5.46
CA TYR A 323 14.25 -15.56 6.11
C TYR A 323 15.37 -15.29 5.10
N ARG A 324 15.89 -14.06 5.14
CA ARG A 324 17.10 -13.63 4.42
C ARG A 324 18.02 -12.95 5.42
N ALA A 325 19.30 -13.30 5.41
CA ALA A 325 20.27 -12.65 6.29
C ALA A 325 20.32 -11.12 6.06
N GLY A 326 20.34 -10.33 7.14
CA GLY A 326 20.13 -8.87 7.07
C GLY A 326 21.11 -8.10 6.19
N HIS A 327 22.34 -8.58 5.98
CA HIS A 327 23.30 -7.94 5.06
C HIS A 327 22.89 -8.02 3.58
N LEU A 328 21.94 -8.90 3.24
CA LEU A 328 21.34 -9.03 1.91
C LEU A 328 20.00 -8.28 1.80
N ASN A 329 19.53 -7.65 2.89
CA ASN A 329 18.23 -7.02 2.94
C ASN A 329 18.30 -5.54 2.51
N PRO A 330 17.81 -5.16 1.31
CA PRO A 330 17.85 -3.78 0.84
C PRO A 330 16.97 -2.83 1.67
N THR A 331 15.99 -3.32 2.45
CA THR A 331 15.10 -2.45 3.25
C THR A 331 15.72 -1.85 4.50
N ASP A 332 16.86 -2.36 5.00
CA ASP A 332 17.55 -1.81 6.18
C ASP A 332 17.93 -0.33 6.01
N SER A 333 18.13 0.05 4.76
CA SER A 333 18.36 1.43 4.34
C SER A 333 17.16 2.35 4.61
N LEU A 334 15.94 1.85 4.47
CA LEU A 334 14.68 2.61 4.57
C LEU A 334 14.17 2.75 6.01
N THR A 335 14.65 1.93 6.94
CA THR A 335 14.25 1.91 8.36
C THR A 335 15.16 2.70 9.28
N ARG A 336 16.36 3.08 8.81
CA ARG A 336 17.39 3.81 9.58
C ARG A 336 17.76 5.21 9.06
N PRO A 337 16.81 6.07 8.66
CA PRO A 337 17.18 7.42 8.24
C PRO A 337 17.41 8.38 9.44
N PRO A 338 18.10 9.53 9.26
CA PRO A 338 18.56 10.38 10.36
C PRO A 338 17.40 10.98 11.21
N PRO A 339 17.63 11.30 12.51
CA PRO A 339 16.58 11.60 13.49
C PRO A 339 15.64 12.79 13.19
N SER A 340 15.97 13.66 12.22
CA SER A 340 15.28 14.92 11.92
C SER A 340 14.19 14.81 10.84
N GLN A 341 13.69 13.60 10.56
CA GLN A 341 12.95 13.29 9.33
C GLN A 341 11.42 13.44 9.36
N LEU A 342 10.83 14.01 10.40
CA LEU A 342 9.43 13.66 10.69
C LEU A 342 8.49 14.81 10.37
N SER A 343 8.30 15.07 9.07
CA SER A 343 7.16 15.84 8.60
C SER A 343 5.91 14.96 8.63
N ALA A 344 4.91 15.41 9.37
CA ALA A 344 3.57 14.85 9.34
C ALA A 344 2.99 15.03 7.92
N ILE A 345 2.73 13.94 7.22
CA ILE A 345 2.07 13.99 5.91
C ILE A 345 0.55 14.00 6.14
N GLY A 346 -0.08 15.08 5.67
CA GLY A 346 -1.43 15.02 5.10
C GLY A 346 -2.52 15.81 5.82
N THR A 347 -2.51 17.14 5.75
CA THR A 347 -3.77 17.89 5.75
C THR A 347 -4.37 17.80 4.35
N VAL A 348 -5.30 16.86 4.17
CA VAL A 348 -6.16 16.80 2.99
C VAL A 348 -7.11 18.00 3.06
N THR A 349 -6.96 18.96 2.14
CA THR A 349 -7.91 20.06 1.98
C THR A 349 -9.22 19.49 1.43
N ARG A 350 -10.19 19.25 2.33
CA ARG A 350 -11.57 18.91 1.99
C ARG A 350 -12.25 20.12 1.37
N ASP A 351 -12.88 19.93 0.21
CA ASP A 351 -13.79 20.95 -0.33
C ASP A 351 -15.14 20.84 0.40
N GLU A 352 -15.21 21.49 1.55
CA GLU A 352 -16.40 21.47 2.41
C GLU A 352 -17.63 22.09 1.74
N LYS A 353 -17.44 23.00 0.78
CA LYS A 353 -18.55 23.62 0.04
C LYS A 353 -19.21 22.62 -0.89
N PHE A 354 -18.42 21.81 -1.59
CA PHE A 354 -18.94 20.73 -2.43
C PHE A 354 -19.67 19.67 -1.61
N ILE A 355 -19.06 19.21 -0.50
CA ILE A 355 -19.65 18.19 0.37
C ILE A 355 -20.97 18.69 1.00
N SER A 356 -20.99 19.93 1.49
CA SER A 356 -22.18 20.58 2.07
C SER A 356 -23.35 20.72 1.08
N LYS A 357 -23.05 21.07 -0.17
CA LYS A 357 -24.06 21.15 -1.24
C LYS A 357 -24.65 19.78 -1.56
N PHE A 358 -23.87 18.71 -1.37
CA PHE A 358 -24.28 17.34 -1.59
C PHE A 358 -25.09 16.76 -0.43
N THR A 359 -24.65 16.95 0.83
CA THR A 359 -25.33 16.42 2.03
C THR A 359 -26.68 17.08 2.30
N LYS A 360 -26.86 18.37 1.97
CA LYS A 360 -28.14 19.06 2.18
C LYS A 360 -29.29 18.55 1.29
N GLY A 361 -29.00 17.84 0.20
CA GLY A 361 -30.00 17.33 -0.73
C GLY A 361 -30.36 15.84 -0.57
N TYR A 362 -29.60 15.08 0.22
CA TYR A 362 -29.76 13.62 0.34
C TYR A 362 -29.69 13.17 1.80
N TRP A 363 -30.74 12.50 2.25
CA TRP A 363 -30.77 11.70 3.48
C TRP A 363 -29.94 10.41 3.30
N LEU A 364 -28.63 10.55 3.11
CA LEU A 364 -27.71 9.44 3.35
C LEU A 364 -27.55 9.33 4.86
N ARG A 365 -28.05 8.23 5.45
CA ARG A 365 -27.63 7.85 6.81
C ARG A 365 -26.19 7.39 6.71
N TRP A 366 -25.28 8.31 7.01
CA TRP A 366 -23.88 7.99 7.21
C TRP A 366 -23.80 7.02 8.40
N ALA A 367 -23.01 5.96 8.27
CA ALA A 367 -22.60 5.18 9.44
C ALA A 367 -21.53 6.00 10.17
N ASP A 368 -21.84 6.42 11.40
CA ASP A 368 -20.93 7.17 12.27
C ASP A 368 -19.61 6.41 12.53
#